data_AF-A0A359AVU2-F1
#
_entry.id   AF-A0A359AVU2-F1
#
_cell.length_a   1.000
_cell.length_b   1.000
_cell.length_c   1.000
_cell.angle_alpha   90.00
_cell.angle_beta   90.00
_cell.angle_gamma   90.00
#
_symmetry.space_group_name_H-M   'P 1'
#
loop_
_entity.id
_entity.type
_entity.pdbx_description
1 polymer ?
#
loop_
_entity_poly.entity_id
_entity_poly.type
_entity_poly.pdbx_seq_one_letter_code
_entity_poly.pdbx_strand_id
1 'polypeptide(L)'
;MNSHNPLFKRKYVITGIIIVFALIYIGQLFHLQILSPKYREYADSHAFLRKTLYPARGAIYDRKGELLVYNQPTYDVMMVVR
;
A
#
# COMPACT_ATOMS: atom_id res chain seq x y z
N MET A 1 -7.75 -36.60 -50.92
CA MET A 1 -8.46 -35.82 -49.89
C MET A 1 -7.84 -36.12 -48.53
N ASN A 2 -6.74 -35.46 -48.18
CA ASN A 2 -6.12 -35.56 -46.85
C ASN A 2 -5.27 -34.31 -46.60
N SER A 3 -5.91 -33.24 -46.15
CA SER A 3 -5.22 -32.03 -45.67
C SER A 3 -4.85 -32.21 -44.19
N HIS A 4 -3.83 -33.02 -43.93
CA HIS A 4 -3.14 -32.94 -42.64
C HIS A 4 -2.32 -31.65 -42.63
N ASN A 5 -2.94 -30.56 -42.19
CA ASN A 5 -2.30 -29.25 -42.04
C ASN A 5 -1.64 -29.14 -40.65
N PRO A 6 -0.34 -29.45 -40.48
CA PRO A 6 0.37 -29.34 -39.20
C PRO A 6 0.42 -27.89 -38.68
N LEU A 7 0.26 -26.92 -39.58
CA LEU A 7 0.22 -25.49 -39.28
C LEU A 7 -0.99 -25.11 -38.41
N PHE A 8 -2.14 -25.77 -38.62
CA PHE A 8 -3.37 -25.46 -37.91
C PHE A 8 -3.28 -25.89 -36.43
N LYS A 9 -2.71 -27.07 -36.16
CA LYS A 9 -2.50 -27.55 -34.78
C LYS A 9 -1.57 -26.61 -33.99
N ARG A 10 -0.46 -26.16 -34.58
CA ARG A 10 0.46 -25.21 -33.92
C ARG A 10 -0.21 -23.86 -33.63
N LYS A 11 -1.02 -23.35 -34.55
CA LYS A 11 -1.76 -22.11 -34.36
C LYS A 11 -2.74 -22.20 -33.19
N TYR A 12 -3.47 -23.31 -33.06
CA TYR A 12 -4.37 -23.55 -31.92
C TYR A 12 -3.64 -23.63 -30.58
N VAL A 13 -2.47 -24.26 -30.53
CA VAL A 13 -1.65 -24.33 -29.30
C VAL A 13 -1.18 -22.95 -28.88
N ILE A 14 -0.70 -22.13 -29.82
CA ILE A 14 -0.24 -20.77 -29.53
C ILE A 14 -1.40 -19.88 -29.07
N THR A 15 -2.56 -19.94 -29.75
CA THR A 15 -3.76 -19.20 -29.33
C THR A 15 -4.24 -19.63 -27.95
N GLY A 16 -4.22 -20.93 -27.64
CA GLY A 16 -4.58 -21.44 -26.31
C GLY A 16 -3.68 -20.89 -25.21
N ILE A 17 -2.36 -20.86 -25.44
CA ILE A 17 -1.40 -20.28 -24.49
C ILE A 17 -1.69 -18.80 -24.26
N ILE A 18 -1.91 -18.01 -25.33
CA ILE A 18 -2.21 -16.58 -25.23
C ILE A 18 -3.50 -16.33 -24.43
N ILE A 19 -4.54 -17.14 -24.66
CA ILE A 19 -5.81 -17.02 -23.93
C ILE A 19 -5.61 -17.33 -22.44
N VAL A 20 -4.83 -18.35 -22.10
CA VAL A 20 -4.51 -18.70 -20.70
C VAL A 20 -3.78 -17.54 -20.03
N PHE A 21 -2.77 -16.96 -20.67
CA PHE A 21 -2.10 -15.77 -20.14
C PHE A 21 -3.05 -14.60 -19.95
N ALA A 22 -3.93 -14.32 -20.92
CA ALA A 22 -4.92 -13.26 -20.81
C ALA A 22 -5.86 -13.47 -19.61
N LEU A 23 -6.33 -14.70 -19.38
CA LEU A 23 -7.18 -15.03 -18.22
C LEU A 23 -6.45 -14.85 -16.89
N ILE A 24 -5.17 -15.25 -16.81
CA ILE A 24 -4.35 -15.04 -15.61
C ILE A 24 -4.22 -13.54 -15.31
N TYR A 25 -3.95 -12.71 -16.32
CA TYR A 25 -3.85 -11.26 -16.15
C TYR A 25 -5.19 -10.63 -15.74
N ILE A 26 -6.31 -11.09 -16.29
CA ILE A 26 -7.64 -10.62 -15.87
C ILE A 26 -7.88 -10.94 -14.37
N GLY A 27 -7.52 -12.15 -13.92
CA GLY A 27 -7.62 -12.53 -12.51
C GLY A 27 -6.71 -11.69 -11.59
N GLN A 28 -5.47 -11.42 -12.03
CA GLN A 28 -4.54 -10.51 -11.36
C GLN A 28 -5.10 -9.09 -11.24
N LEU A 29 -5.68 -8.56 -12.32
CA LEU A 29 -6.29 -7.23 -12.34
C LEU A 29 -7.53 -7.17 -11.43
N PHE A 30 -8.33 -8.23 -11.38
CA PHE A 30 -9.48 -8.32 -10.48
C PHE A 30 -9.04 -8.37 -9.02
N HIS A 31 -8.01 -9.16 -8.70
CA HIS A 31 -7.38 -9.18 -7.38
C HIS A 31 -6.85 -7.79 -6.99
N LEU A 32 -6.16 -7.11 -7.91
CA LEU A 32 -5.63 -5.76 -7.70
C LEU A 32 -6.72 -4.69 -7.62
N GLN A 33 -7.92 -4.91 -8.14
CA GLN A 33 -9.01 -3.95 -8.03
C GLN A 33 -9.86 -4.18 -6.77
N ILE A 34 -10.13 -5.44 -6.41
CA ILE A 34 -11.08 -5.80 -5.33
C ILE A 34 -10.40 -6.08 -4.00
N LEU A 35 -9.20 -6.67 -4.00
CA LEU A 35 -8.42 -6.89 -2.78
C LEU A 35 -7.59 -5.66 -2.37
N SER A 36 -7.85 -4.51 -2.99
CA SER A 36 -7.05 -3.29 -2.89
C SER A 36 -7.48 -2.21 -1.88
N PRO A 37 -8.17 -2.49 -0.76
CA PRO A 37 -8.15 -1.53 0.34
C PRO A 37 -6.71 -1.15 0.77
N LYS A 38 -5.73 -2.05 0.51
CA LYS A 38 -4.31 -1.85 0.81
C LYS A 38 -3.54 -0.95 -0.17
N TYR A 39 -3.97 -0.79 -1.42
CA TYR A 39 -3.31 0.19 -2.30
C TYR A 39 -3.69 1.62 -1.94
N ARG A 40 -4.81 1.81 -1.23
CA ARG A 40 -5.08 3.07 -0.52
C ARG A 40 -4.10 3.27 0.63
N GLU A 41 -3.86 2.25 1.46
CA GLU A 41 -2.90 2.33 2.58
C GLU A 41 -1.43 2.50 2.18
N TYR A 42 -1.00 1.97 1.03
CA TYR A 42 0.38 2.11 0.52
C TYR A 42 0.57 3.36 -0.35
N ALA A 43 -0.42 3.78 -1.15
CA ALA A 43 -0.38 5.09 -1.81
C ALA A 43 -0.44 6.24 -0.79
N ASP A 44 -1.15 6.02 0.32
CA ASP A 44 -1.07 6.85 1.51
C ASP A 44 0.36 6.86 2.07
N SER A 45 1.20 5.84 2.02
CA SER A 45 2.58 6.00 2.54
C SER A 45 3.46 7.01 1.76
N HIS A 46 3.07 7.41 0.54
CA HIS A 46 3.69 8.52 -0.21
C HIS A 46 2.82 9.81 -0.26
N ALA A 47 1.49 9.72 -0.05
CA ALA A 47 0.55 10.88 -0.02
C ALA A 47 0.06 11.27 1.41
N PHE A 48 0.31 10.43 2.39
CA PHE A 48 -0.04 10.48 3.81
C PHE A 48 1.19 10.01 4.60
N LEU A 49 2.00 10.99 5.01
CA LEU A 49 3.08 10.77 5.96
C LEU A 49 2.51 10.09 7.21
N ARG A 50 2.69 8.76 7.36
CA ARG A 50 2.42 8.06 8.62
C ARG A 50 3.46 8.52 9.65
N LYS A 51 3.24 9.71 10.22
CA LYS A 51 3.89 10.15 11.43
C LYS A 51 3.34 9.28 12.55
N THR A 52 4.14 8.34 13.01
CA THR A 52 3.91 7.66 14.28
C THR A 52 3.86 8.75 15.36
N LEU A 53 2.66 9.08 15.82
CA LEU A 53 2.46 9.98 16.95
C LEU A 53 2.89 9.21 18.20
N TYR A 54 4.07 9.53 18.72
CA TYR A 54 4.50 9.01 20.01
C TYR A 54 3.57 9.61 21.08
N PRO A 55 3.00 8.78 21.96
CA PRO A 55 2.16 9.28 23.04
C PRO A 55 2.97 10.20 23.94
N ALA A 56 2.31 11.24 24.48
CA ALA A 56 2.93 12.09 25.49
C ALA A 56 3.41 11.24 26.68
N ARG A 57 4.60 11.53 27.21
CA ARG A 57 5.10 10.85 28.41
C ARG A 57 4.16 11.14 29.58
N GLY A 58 3.88 10.12 30.38
CA GLY A 58 3.05 10.25 31.58
C GLY A 58 3.63 11.27 32.55
N ALA A 59 2.74 11.97 33.26
CA ALA A 59 3.13 12.86 34.35
C ALA A 59 3.66 12.04 35.53
N ILE A 60 4.83 12.42 36.06
CA ILE A 60 5.46 11.76 37.22
C ILE A 60 5.12 12.57 38.47
N TYR A 61 4.55 11.90 39.46
CA TYR A 61 4.16 12.49 40.75
C TYR A 61 5.04 11.91 41.87
N ASP A 62 5.36 12.72 42.89
CA ASP A 62 5.93 12.21 44.14
C ASP A 62 4.88 11.42 44.94
N ARG A 63 5.30 10.66 45.95
CA ARG A 63 4.46 9.86 46.85
C ARG A 63 3.39 10.69 47.59
N LYS A 64 3.55 12.01 47.64
CA LYS A 64 2.61 12.97 48.22
C LYS A 64 1.62 13.56 47.19
N GLY A 65 1.67 13.11 45.94
CA GLY A 65 0.82 13.58 44.85
C GLY A 65 1.26 14.88 44.18
N GLU A 66 2.45 15.39 44.53
CA GLU A 66 2.99 16.61 43.91
C GLU A 66 3.58 16.30 42.52
N LEU A 67 3.25 17.13 41.52
CA LEU A 67 3.69 16.95 40.13
C LEU A 67 5.17 17.34 39.99
N LEU A 68 6.03 16.38 39.63
CA LEU A 68 7.47 16.62 39.47
C LEU A 68 7.87 16.87 38.02
N VAL A 69 7.30 16.10 37.08
CA VAL A 69 7.65 16.20 35.65
C VAL A 69 6.40 15.98 34.80
N TYR A 70 6.14 16.88 33.87
CA TYR A 70 5.13 16.74 32.82
C TYR A 70 5.65 17.26 31.49
N ASN A 71 5.03 16.83 30.39
CA ASN A 71 5.36 17.31 29.06
C ASN A 71 4.62 18.63 28.78
N GLN A 72 5.35 19.74 28.70
CA GLN A 72 4.79 21.01 28.23
C GLN A 72 5.06 21.16 26.72
N PRO A 73 4.03 21.31 25.87
CA PRO A 73 4.24 21.57 24.45
C PRO A 73 4.81 22.99 24.26
N THR A 74 5.97 23.09 23.62
CA THR A 74 6.58 24.36 23.22
C THR A 74 6.39 24.54 21.71
N TYR A 75 5.86 25.69 21.30
CA TYR A 75 5.72 26.07 19.91
C TYR A 75 6.80 27.08 19.56
N ASP A 76 7.61 26.76 18.55
CA ASP A 76 8.60 27.69 18.00
C ASP A 76 8.10 28.20 16.64
N VAL A 77 8.11 29.52 16.44
CA VAL A 77 7.60 30.18 15.24
C VAL A 77 8.79 30.68 14.44
N MET A 78 9.10 29.99 13.35
CA MET A 78 10.16 30.40 12.43
C MET A 78 9.57 31.17 11.24
N MET A 79 9.99 32.43 11.06
CA MET A 79 9.64 33.25 9.90
C MET A 79 10.80 33.25 8.91
N VAL A 80 10.54 32.83 7.67
CA VAL A 80 11.48 33.03 6.56
C VAL A 80 11.04 34.29 5.82
N VAL A 81 11.79 35.38 5.99
CA VAL A 81 11.66 36.59 5.18
C VAL A 81 12.36 36.37 3.84
N ARG A 82 11.66 36.66 2.74
CA ARG A 82 12.13 36.52 1.36
C ARG A 82 12.77 37.81 0.86
#